data_AF-A0A2A8H8K1-F1
#
_entry.id   AF-A0A2A8H8K1-F1
#
_cell.length_a   1.000
_cell.length_b   1.000
_cell.length_c   1.000
_cell.angle_alpha   90.00
_cell.angle_beta   90.00
_cell.angle_gamma   90.00
#
_symmetry.space_group_name_H-M   'P 1'
#
loop_
_entity.id
_entity.type
_entity.pdbx_description
1 polymer ?
#
loop_
_entity_poly.entity_id
_entity_poly.type
_entity_poly.pdbx_seq_one_letter_code
_entity_poly.pdbx_strand_id
1 'polypeptide(L)'
;MTNEKQEFPNLLIPELVPTIPITPDQETALLSLIQQMQTAINVYLNNPNPGNTVALQTSLTNLYNFLVNQFPTQQGRDATRYTLFLTSGLSNRLNTANPADVPHIATMLQSLYTTLSILISEFIMTNVVRNQILNILANLTSTTA
;
A
#
# COMPACT_ATOMS: atom_id res chain seq x y z
N MET A 1 23.19 -36.16 -34.02
CA MET A 1 22.08 -35.68 -33.18
C MET A 1 22.65 -34.57 -32.31
N THR A 2 22.47 -33.34 -32.74
CA THR A 2 23.03 -32.16 -32.08
C THR A 2 22.02 -31.73 -31.03
N ASN A 3 22.44 -31.72 -29.76
CA ASN A 3 21.62 -31.20 -28.67
C ASN A 3 21.51 -29.69 -28.82
N GLU A 4 20.46 -29.22 -29.48
CA GLU A 4 20.05 -27.82 -29.42
C GLU A 4 19.56 -27.56 -27.99
N LYS A 5 20.41 -26.91 -27.17
CA LYS A 5 19.93 -26.21 -25.98
C LYS A 5 18.91 -25.20 -26.47
N GLN A 6 17.64 -25.40 -26.12
CA GLN A 6 16.64 -24.34 -26.18
C GLN A 6 17.10 -23.24 -25.20
N GLU A 7 17.91 -22.31 -25.69
CA GLU A 7 18.10 -21.03 -25.05
C GLU A 7 16.77 -20.30 -25.19
N PHE A 8 15.97 -20.35 -24.13
CA PHE A 8 14.82 -19.46 -24.02
C PHE A 8 15.36 -18.04 -24.19
N PRO A 9 14.89 -17.27 -25.18
CA PRO A 9 15.30 -15.88 -25.31
C PRO A 9 15.01 -15.23 -23.96
N ASN A 10 16.01 -14.53 -23.42
CA ASN A 10 15.86 -13.68 -22.24
C ASN A 10 14.69 -12.74 -22.54
N LEU A 11 13.48 -13.13 -22.12
CA LEU A 11 12.36 -12.24 -22.02
C LEU A 11 12.82 -11.25 -20.96
N LEU A 12 13.32 -10.11 -21.40
CA LEU A 12 13.52 -8.93 -20.59
C LEU A 12 12.13 -8.47 -20.13
N ILE A 13 11.47 -9.26 -19.28
CA ILE A 13 10.50 -8.72 -18.34
C ILE A 13 11.35 -7.77 -17.51
N PRO A 14 11.11 -6.44 -17.58
CA PRO A 14 11.84 -5.53 -16.72
C PRO A 14 11.55 -5.98 -15.30
N GLU A 15 12.56 -6.55 -14.63
CA GLU A 15 12.49 -6.68 -13.18
C GLU A 15 12.33 -5.26 -12.65
N LEU A 16 11.34 -5.05 -11.81
CA LEU A 16 11.09 -3.77 -11.19
C LEU A 16 12.25 -3.52 -10.22
N VAL A 17 13.32 -2.90 -10.72
CA VAL A 17 14.51 -2.59 -9.92
C VAL A 17 14.10 -1.49 -8.94
N PRO A 18 14.23 -1.70 -7.62
CA PRO A 18 13.93 -0.66 -6.66
C PRO A 18 14.87 0.53 -6.86
N THR A 19 14.31 1.74 -6.93
CA THR A 19 15.07 2.97 -7.19
C THR A 19 14.80 4.08 -6.20
N ILE A 20 13.76 3.96 -5.38
CA ILE A 20 13.37 5.00 -4.43
C ILE A 20 14.11 4.75 -3.11
N PRO A 21 15.01 5.65 -2.68
CA PRO A 21 15.71 5.47 -1.41
C PRO A 21 14.75 5.60 -0.24
N ILE A 22 14.92 4.73 0.77
CA ILE A 22 14.25 4.79 2.06
C ILE A 22 15.29 4.47 3.14
N THR A 23 15.23 5.15 4.29
CA THR A 23 16.15 4.89 5.41
C THR A 23 15.61 3.79 6.33
N PRO A 24 16.44 3.13 7.14
CA PRO A 24 15.97 2.11 8.11
C PRO A 24 14.91 2.63 9.09
N ASP A 25 15.02 3.89 9.54
CA ASP A 25 14.02 4.51 10.41
C ASP A 25 12.68 4.72 9.66
N GLN A 26 12.76 5.13 8.39
CA GLN A 26 11.59 5.27 7.54
C GLN A 26 10.93 3.90 7.23
N GLU A 27 11.72 2.85 7.02
CA GLU A 27 11.21 1.48 6.86
C GLU A 27 10.41 1.05 8.10
N THR A 28 10.96 1.28 9.29
CA THR A 28 10.32 0.94 10.57
C THR A 28 9.03 1.72 10.78
N ALA A 29 9.05 3.02 10.50
CA ALA A 29 7.87 3.89 10.59
C ALA A 29 6.79 3.45 9.58
N LEU A 30 7.17 3.16 8.34
CA LEU A 30 6.26 2.70 7.31
C LEU A 30 5.59 1.38 7.69
N LEU A 31 6.35 0.40 8.19
CA LEU A 31 5.80 -0.87 8.67
C LEU A 31 4.78 -0.66 9.79
N SER A 32 5.10 0.19 10.77
CA SER A 32 4.18 0.51 11.87
C SER A 32 2.88 1.14 11.37
N LEU A 33 2.96 2.06 10.40
CA LEU A 33 1.79 2.68 9.78
C LEU A 33 0.93 1.65 9.03
N ILE A 34 1.55 0.72 8.30
CA ILE A 34 0.84 -0.35 7.59
C ILE A 34 0.15 -1.31 8.58
N GLN A 35 0.78 -1.65 9.71
CA GLN A 35 0.17 -2.47 10.75
C GLN A 35 -1.03 -1.78 11.44
N GLN A 36 -0.91 -0.48 11.71
CA GLN A 36 -2.02 0.33 12.21
C GLN A 36 -3.17 0.37 11.20
N MET A 37 -2.86 0.55 9.92
CA MET A 37 -3.84 0.54 8.84
C MET A 37 -4.56 -0.79 8.74
N GLN A 38 -3.83 -1.92 8.80
CA GLN A 38 -4.41 -3.25 8.82
C GLN A 38 -5.44 -3.40 9.95
N THR A 39 -5.07 -2.97 11.16
CA THR A 39 -5.95 -3.04 12.33
C THR A 39 -7.21 -2.21 12.12
N ALA A 40 -7.06 -0.95 11.69
CA ALA A 40 -8.19 -0.04 11.49
C ALA A 40 -9.14 -0.51 10.39
N ILE A 41 -8.61 -1.06 9.29
CA ILE A 41 -9.40 -1.65 8.21
C ILE A 41 -10.25 -2.80 8.72
N ASN A 42 -9.64 -3.78 9.39
CA ASN A 42 -10.36 -4.97 9.86
C ASN A 42 -11.47 -4.59 10.85
N VAL A 43 -11.20 -3.65 11.74
CA VAL A 43 -12.18 -3.13 12.69
C VAL A 43 -13.34 -2.41 11.99
N TYR A 44 -13.05 -1.59 10.97
CA TYR A 44 -14.06 -0.90 10.19
C TYR A 44 -14.94 -1.86 9.38
N LEU A 45 -14.33 -2.79 8.64
CA LEU A 45 -15.07 -3.73 7.78
C LEU A 45 -15.97 -4.66 8.60
N ASN A 46 -15.55 -5.06 9.80
CA ASN A 46 -16.35 -5.89 10.68
C ASN A 46 -17.50 -5.12 11.35
N ASN A 47 -17.33 -3.83 11.63
CA ASN A 47 -18.34 -2.99 12.27
C ASN A 47 -18.23 -1.52 11.82
N PRO A 48 -18.93 -1.13 10.74
CA PRO A 48 -18.86 0.21 10.15
C PRO A 48 -19.68 1.23 10.96
N ASN A 49 -19.13 1.68 12.08
CA ASN A 49 -19.70 2.72 12.93
C ASN A 49 -18.85 4.00 12.89
N PRO A 50 -19.36 5.16 13.36
CA PRO A 50 -18.64 6.43 13.28
C PRO A 50 -17.25 6.42 13.94
N GLY A 51 -17.08 5.72 15.07
CA GLY A 51 -15.78 5.62 15.74
C GLY A 51 -14.76 4.86 14.91
N ASN A 52 -15.18 3.75 14.30
CA ASN A 52 -14.31 2.95 13.43
C ASN A 52 -14.00 3.66 12.10
N THR A 53 -14.94 4.43 11.57
CA THR A 53 -14.70 5.33 10.43
C THR A 53 -13.58 6.33 10.73
N VAL A 54 -13.67 7.03 11.87
CA VAL A 54 -12.66 8.02 12.28
C VAL A 54 -11.29 7.38 12.52
N ALA A 55 -11.26 6.18 13.11
CA ALA A 55 -10.02 5.44 13.31
C ALA A 55 -9.34 5.07 11.97
N LEU A 56 -10.11 4.58 10.99
CA LEU A 56 -9.60 4.29 9.65
C LEU A 56 -9.10 5.56 8.96
N GLN A 57 -9.85 6.66 9.03
CA GLN A 57 -9.42 7.94 8.46
C GLN A 57 -8.11 8.43 9.07
N THR A 58 -7.99 8.35 10.39
CA THR A 58 -6.76 8.74 11.10
C THR A 58 -5.57 7.92 10.61
N SER A 59 -5.75 6.60 10.44
CA SER A 59 -4.70 5.74 9.90
C SER A 59 -4.30 6.12 8.47
N LEU A 60 -5.27 6.43 7.60
CA LEU A 60 -5.01 6.85 6.22
C LEU A 60 -4.30 8.21 6.16
N THR A 61 -4.72 9.15 7.02
CA THR A 61 -4.08 10.47 7.13
C THR A 61 -2.66 10.38 7.65
N ASN A 62 -2.38 9.49 8.61
CA ASN A 62 -1.01 9.26 9.10
C ASN A 62 -0.10 8.70 8.00
N LEU A 63 -0.60 7.73 7.22
CA LEU A 63 0.12 7.20 6.06
C LEU A 63 0.35 8.29 4.99
N TYR A 64 -0.68 9.07 4.68
CA TYR A 64 -0.57 10.20 3.75
C TYR A 64 0.52 11.18 4.20
N ASN A 65 0.49 11.62 5.45
CA ASN A 65 1.44 12.57 6.01
C ASN A 65 2.88 12.03 6.00
N PHE A 66 3.06 10.74 6.28
CA PHE A 66 4.36 10.09 6.16
C PHE A 66 4.88 10.18 4.73
N LEU A 67 4.07 9.77 3.74
CA LEU A 67 4.48 9.75 2.33
C LEU A 67 4.81 11.14 1.78
N VAL A 68 4.02 12.16 2.14
CA VAL A 68 4.30 13.56 1.73
C VAL A 68 5.62 14.07 2.31
N ASN A 69 5.88 13.79 3.59
CA ASN A 69 6.99 14.42 4.31
C ASN A 69 8.33 13.68 4.13
N GLN A 70 8.29 12.36 3.91
CA GLN A 70 9.51 11.54 3.87
C GLN A 70 10.13 11.41 2.47
N PHE A 71 9.39 11.75 1.40
CA PHE A 71 9.84 11.59 0.02
C PHE A 71 9.82 12.92 -0.77
N PRO A 72 10.61 13.93 -0.39
CA PRO A 72 10.57 15.27 -0.98
C PRO A 72 11.32 15.40 -2.32
N THR A 73 11.98 14.35 -2.81
CA THR A 73 12.64 14.39 -4.13
C THR A 73 11.60 14.29 -5.24
N GLN A 74 11.93 14.71 -6.46
CA GLN A 74 10.99 14.60 -7.58
C GLN A 74 10.59 13.14 -7.83
N GLN A 75 11.58 12.25 -7.86
CA GLN A 75 11.37 10.81 -8.03
C GLN A 75 10.49 10.21 -6.92
N GLY A 76 10.73 10.58 -5.66
CA GLY A 76 9.91 10.12 -4.53
C GLY A 76 8.48 10.66 -4.57
N ARG A 77 8.30 11.93 -4.96
CA ARG A 77 6.96 12.51 -5.18
C ARG A 77 6.23 11.79 -6.31
N ASP A 78 6.90 11.49 -7.41
CA ASP A 78 6.29 10.81 -8.55
C ASP A 78 5.86 9.39 -8.18
N ALA A 79 6.71 8.65 -7.47
CA ALA A 79 6.40 7.30 -6.96
C ALA A 79 5.21 7.30 -5.99
N THR A 80 5.15 8.26 -5.06
CA THR A 80 4.11 8.31 -4.01
C THR A 80 2.79 8.93 -4.45
N ARG A 81 2.77 9.66 -5.58
CA ARG A 81 1.63 10.49 -6.02
C ARG A 81 0.31 9.73 -6.08
N TYR A 82 0.30 8.53 -6.64
CA TYR A 82 -0.94 7.78 -6.80
C TYR A 82 -1.45 7.23 -5.45
N THR A 83 -0.56 6.77 -4.58
CA THR A 83 -0.89 6.39 -3.19
C THR A 83 -1.49 7.56 -2.41
N LEU A 84 -0.92 8.76 -2.57
CA LEU A 84 -1.43 9.99 -1.94
C LEU A 84 -2.83 10.35 -2.45
N PHE A 85 -3.08 10.18 -3.75
CA PHE A 85 -4.41 10.38 -4.34
C PHE A 85 -5.44 9.41 -3.74
N LEU A 86 -5.11 8.11 -3.68
CA LEU A 86 -6.02 7.08 -3.16
C LEU A 86 -6.31 7.25 -1.66
N THR A 87 -5.29 7.52 -0.85
CA THR A 87 -5.46 7.74 0.60
C THR A 87 -6.34 8.97 0.87
N SER A 88 -6.11 10.08 0.16
CA SER A 88 -6.96 11.27 0.28
C SER A 88 -8.40 11.02 -0.19
N GLY A 89 -8.58 10.39 -1.36
CA GLY A 89 -9.90 10.06 -1.90
C GLY A 89 -10.70 9.14 -0.97
N LEU A 90 -10.04 8.14 -0.39
CA LEU A 90 -10.65 7.21 0.56
C LEU A 90 -11.03 7.90 1.87
N SER A 91 -10.15 8.72 2.44
CA SER A 91 -10.47 9.52 3.63
C SER A 91 -11.67 10.45 3.41
N ASN A 92 -11.76 11.07 2.23
CA ASN A 92 -12.90 11.89 1.85
C ASN A 92 -14.19 11.08 1.70
N ARG A 93 -14.15 9.89 1.09
CA ARG A 93 -15.33 9.02 0.99
C ARG A 93 -15.81 8.57 2.37
N LEU A 94 -14.89 8.25 3.28
CA LEU A 94 -15.22 7.87 4.65
C LEU A 94 -15.96 8.98 5.42
N ASN A 95 -15.69 10.26 5.13
CA ASN A 95 -16.38 11.39 5.80
C ASN A 95 -17.89 11.40 5.52
N THR A 96 -18.31 10.88 4.37
CA THR A 96 -19.72 10.86 3.96
C THR A 96 -20.28 9.44 3.94
N ALA A 97 -19.53 8.46 4.41
CA ALA A 97 -19.88 7.06 4.29
C ALA A 97 -21.04 6.69 5.22
N ASN A 98 -22.00 5.96 4.67
CA ASN A 98 -23.01 5.24 5.43
C ASN A 98 -22.70 3.72 5.42
N PRO A 99 -23.34 2.91 6.28
CA PRO A 99 -23.07 1.47 6.31
C PRO A 99 -23.30 0.73 4.98
N ALA A 100 -24.15 1.22 4.08
CA ALA A 100 -24.36 0.62 2.77
C ALA A 100 -23.21 0.91 1.79
N ASP A 101 -22.31 1.86 2.08
CA ASP A 101 -21.14 2.16 1.26
C ASP A 101 -19.97 1.21 1.49
N VAL A 102 -20.04 0.33 2.50
CA VAL A 102 -18.93 -0.56 2.88
C VAL A 102 -18.38 -1.38 1.71
N PRO A 103 -19.20 -2.00 0.83
CA PRO A 103 -18.68 -2.73 -0.33
C PRO A 103 -17.87 -1.84 -1.28
N HIS A 104 -18.32 -0.61 -1.50
CA HIS A 104 -17.60 0.35 -2.35
C HIS A 104 -16.28 0.78 -1.72
N ILE A 105 -16.27 0.99 -0.40
CA ILE A 105 -15.07 1.31 0.37
C ILE A 105 -14.07 0.14 0.33
N ALA A 106 -14.55 -1.11 0.42
CA ALA A 106 -13.70 -2.29 0.25
C ALA A 106 -13.03 -2.34 -1.13
N THR A 107 -13.74 -1.99 -2.21
CA THR A 107 -13.14 -1.89 -3.55
C THR A 107 -12.07 -0.79 -3.64
N MET A 108 -12.31 0.38 -3.04
CA MET A 108 -11.33 1.46 -2.99
C MET A 108 -10.08 1.04 -2.19
N LEU A 109 -10.28 0.31 -1.11
CA LEU A 109 -9.22 -0.27 -0.28
C LEU A 109 -8.36 -1.28 -1.07
N GLN A 110 -8.96 -2.17 -1.86
CA GLN A 110 -8.21 -3.09 -2.74
C GLN A 110 -7.30 -2.34 -3.73
N SER A 111 -7.78 -1.22 -4.28
CA SER A 111 -6.97 -0.36 -5.16
C SER A 111 -5.78 0.21 -4.39
N LEU A 112 -6.00 0.68 -3.16
CA LEU A 112 -4.93 1.19 -2.30
C LEU A 112 -3.89 0.11 -1.98
N TYR A 113 -4.28 -1.12 -1.65
CA TYR A 113 -3.33 -2.21 -1.34
C TYR A 113 -2.47 -2.59 -2.54
N THR A 114 -3.08 -2.61 -3.73
CA THR A 114 -2.37 -2.88 -4.98
C THR A 114 -1.34 -1.80 -5.25
N THR A 115 -1.73 -0.52 -5.15
CA THR A 115 -0.82 0.60 -5.33
C THR A 115 0.29 0.63 -4.28
N LEU A 116 -0.02 0.33 -3.02
CA LEU A 116 1.00 0.19 -1.98
C LEU A 116 1.98 -0.93 -2.29
N SER A 117 1.52 -2.08 -2.79
CA SER A 117 2.41 -3.20 -3.14
C SER A 117 3.39 -2.82 -4.24
N ILE A 118 2.94 -2.04 -5.23
CA ILE A 118 3.80 -1.48 -6.29
C ILE A 118 4.81 -0.51 -5.68
N LEU A 119 4.36 0.46 -4.89
CA LEU A 119 5.23 1.44 -4.23
C LEU A 119 6.31 0.76 -3.36
N ILE A 120 5.93 -0.27 -2.60
CA ILE A 120 6.85 -1.05 -1.75
C ILE A 120 7.91 -1.78 -2.59
N SER A 121 7.57 -2.19 -3.80
CA SER A 121 8.51 -2.81 -4.73
C SER A 121 9.50 -1.79 -5.31
N GLU A 122 9.14 -0.51 -5.36
CA GLU A 122 10.01 0.58 -5.81
C GLU A 122 11.03 1.04 -4.76
N PHE A 123 10.82 0.74 -3.47
CA PHE A 123 11.72 1.12 -2.39
C PHE A 123 12.97 0.23 -2.30
N ILE A 124 14.13 0.88 -2.21
CA ILE A 124 15.42 0.27 -1.87
C ILE A 124 15.42 -0.03 -0.37
N MET A 125 14.78 -1.14 0.01
CA MET A 125 14.55 -1.52 1.40
C MET A 125 15.00 -2.95 1.69
N THR A 126 15.08 -3.30 2.97
CA THR A 126 15.41 -4.68 3.38
C THR A 126 14.32 -5.68 2.97
N ASN A 127 14.74 -6.90 2.57
CA ASN A 127 13.78 -7.96 2.23
C ASN A 127 12.90 -8.37 3.42
N VAL A 128 13.39 -8.23 4.65
CA VAL A 128 12.64 -8.56 5.86
C VAL A 128 11.43 -7.65 6.01
N VAL A 129 11.63 -6.33 6.01
CA VAL A 129 10.53 -5.37 6.17
C VAL A 129 9.63 -5.38 4.94
N ARG A 130 10.21 -5.48 3.73
CA ARG A 130 9.43 -5.61 2.49
C ARG A 130 8.43 -6.76 2.57
N ASN A 131 8.90 -7.96 2.91
CA ASN A 131 8.05 -9.15 2.94
C ASN A 131 6.97 -9.05 4.03
N GLN A 132 7.28 -8.44 5.18
CA GLN A 132 6.27 -8.20 6.21
C GLN A 132 5.15 -7.29 5.70
N ILE A 133 5.49 -6.18 5.04
CA ILE A 133 4.50 -5.26 4.48
C ILE A 133 3.68 -5.97 3.38
N LEU A 134 4.34 -6.63 2.42
CA LEU A 134 3.65 -7.30 1.32
C LEU A 134 2.72 -8.42 1.82
N ASN A 135 3.11 -9.17 2.85
CA ASN A 135 2.24 -10.18 3.47
C ASN A 135 1.01 -9.53 4.13
N ILE A 136 1.16 -8.39 4.80
CA ILE A 136 0.02 -7.64 5.37
C ILE A 136 -0.93 -7.22 4.25
N LEU A 137 -0.41 -6.64 3.16
CA LEU A 137 -1.23 -6.18 2.04
C LEU A 137 -1.95 -7.33 1.33
N ALA A 138 -1.28 -8.47 1.13
CA ALA A 138 -1.88 -9.67 0.55
C ALA A 138 -3.01 -10.24 1.42
N ASN A 139 -2.82 -10.25 2.74
CA ASN A 139 -3.87 -10.66 3.68
C ASN A 139 -5.07 -9.70 3.63
N LEU A 140 -4.82 -8.39 3.58
CA LEU A 140 -5.88 -7.39 3.45
C LEU A 140 -6.69 -7.57 2.17
N THR A 141 -6.02 -7.78 1.03
CA THR A 141 -6.71 -8.11 -0.23
C THR A 141 -7.64 -9.31 -0.07
N SER A 142 -7.17 -10.38 0.58
CA SER A 142 -7.97 -11.59 0.81
C SER A 142 -9.18 -11.36 1.71
N THR A 143 -9.07 -10.45 2.69
CA THR A 143 -10.20 -10.11 3.59
C THR A 143 -11.24 -9.19 2.95
N THR A 144 -10.86 -8.44 1.92
CA THR A 144 -11.74 -7.50 1.21
C THR A 144 -12.33 -8.04 -0.10
N ALA A 145 -11.84 -9.18 -0.57
CA ALA A 145 -12.25 -9.81 -1.84
C ALA A 145 -13.61 -10.49 -1.76
#